data_AF-A0A7S0M7C1-F1
#
_entry.id   AF-A0A7S0M7C1-F1
#
_cell.length_a   1.000
_cell.length_b   1.000
_cell.length_c   1.000
_cell.angle_alpha   90.00
_cell.angle_beta   90.00
_cell.angle_gamma   90.00
#
_symmetry.space_group_name_H-M   'P 1'
#
loop_
_entity.id
_entity.type
_entity.pdbx_description
1 polymer ?
#
loop_
_entity_poly.entity_id
_entity_poly.type
_entity_poly.pdbx_seq_one_letter_code
_entity_poly.pdbx_strand_id
1 'polypeptide(L)'
;PPAAAGGAGAGGHEAMRDLALLTHQVEVLFVLCTLLAGKRKAEVQERLASLGAIPLLQRMFDRMDWRKAPSAPLERLHGPGCECNPESALRIQLLRLLHNLCDREFDHLGLKHRLVSPHELSSASPCPAHDALRLFLLLPAQPPAHAAAAH
;
A
#
# COMPACT_ATOMS: atom_id res chain seq x y z
N PRO A 1 -5.00 33.79 -44.25
CA PRO A 1 -4.42 33.06 -43.09
C PRO A 1 -5.23 33.29 -41.80
N PRO A 2 -5.94 32.28 -41.26
CA PRO A 2 -6.56 32.39 -39.95
C PRO A 2 -5.62 31.83 -38.86
N ALA A 3 -5.58 32.55 -37.74
CA ALA A 3 -4.79 32.26 -36.56
C ALA A 3 -5.44 31.14 -35.73
N ALA A 4 -4.62 30.18 -35.30
CA ALA A 4 -4.98 29.17 -34.31
C ALA A 4 -4.92 29.79 -32.90
N ALA A 5 -6.07 30.03 -32.28
CA ALA A 5 -6.18 30.33 -30.87
C ALA A 5 -6.23 29.01 -30.08
N GLY A 6 -5.11 28.68 -29.43
CA GLY A 6 -4.88 27.44 -28.69
C GLY A 6 -5.65 27.36 -27.37
N GLY A 7 -6.19 26.17 -27.10
CA GLY A 7 -6.88 25.82 -25.86
C GLY A 7 -5.92 25.57 -24.69
N ALA A 8 -5.59 26.62 -23.96
CA ALA A 8 -4.73 26.55 -22.76
C ALA A 8 -5.51 26.38 -21.43
N GLY A 9 -6.85 26.48 -21.43
CA GLY A 9 -7.65 26.52 -20.19
C GLY A 9 -8.04 25.17 -19.57
N ALA A 10 -8.15 24.10 -20.37
CA ALA A 10 -8.65 22.81 -19.88
C ALA A 10 -7.60 22.01 -19.08
N GLY A 11 -6.33 22.08 -19.49
CA GLY A 11 -5.25 21.27 -18.90
C GLY A 11 -4.87 21.67 -17.46
N GLY A 12 -5.03 22.93 -17.09
CA GLY A 12 -4.71 23.40 -15.73
C GLY A 12 -5.73 22.93 -14.68
N HIS A 13 -7.01 22.92 -15.02
CA HIS A 13 -8.07 22.44 -14.13
C HIS A 13 -8.02 20.93 -13.92
N GLU A 14 -7.68 20.17 -14.96
CA GLU A 14 -7.51 18.72 -14.90
C GLU A 14 -6.29 18.34 -14.04
N ALA A 15 -5.14 18.98 -14.25
CA ALA A 15 -3.94 18.75 -13.43
C ALA A 15 -4.16 19.10 -11.95
N MET A 16 -4.90 20.18 -11.66
CA MET A 16 -5.24 20.54 -10.28
C MET A 16 -6.18 19.52 -9.63
N ARG A 17 -7.13 18.97 -10.38
CA ARG A 17 -8.02 17.90 -9.91
C ARG A 17 -7.23 16.61 -9.64
N ASP A 18 -6.30 16.26 -10.51
CA ASP A 18 -5.47 15.06 -10.36
C ASP A 18 -4.56 15.16 -9.12
N LEU A 19 -3.98 16.33 -8.87
CA LEU A 19 -3.20 16.60 -7.66
C LEU A 19 -4.05 16.54 -6.39
N ALA A 20 -5.28 17.06 -6.42
CA ALA A 20 -6.20 17.00 -5.30
C ALA A 20 -6.63 15.56 -4.99
N LEU A 21 -6.93 14.77 -6.01
CA LEU A 21 -7.23 13.34 -5.87
C LEU A 21 -6.05 12.56 -5.30
N LEU A 22 -4.84 12.85 -5.78
CA LEU A 22 -3.61 12.22 -5.30
C LEU A 22 -3.36 12.53 -3.82
N THR A 23 -3.51 13.80 -3.42
CA THR A 23 -3.39 14.21 -2.01
C THR A 23 -4.43 13.50 -1.14
N HIS A 24 -5.68 13.45 -1.59
CA HIS A 24 -6.75 12.77 -0.86
C HIS A 24 -6.46 11.26 -0.69
N GLN A 25 -5.94 10.60 -1.72
CA GLN A 25 -5.53 9.19 -1.62
C GLN A 25 -4.42 8.99 -0.58
N VAL A 26 -3.42 9.86 -0.55
CA VAL A 26 -2.34 9.82 0.45
C VAL A 26 -2.90 9.94 1.87
N GLU A 27 -3.84 10.86 2.10
CA GLU A 27 -4.49 11.05 3.40
C GLU A 27 -5.30 9.83 3.84
N VAL A 28 -6.09 9.26 2.93
CA VAL A 28 -6.89 8.06 3.22
C VAL A 28 -5.97 6.90 3.61
N LEU A 29 -4.91 6.65 2.83
CA LEU A 29 -3.94 5.59 3.15
C LEU A 29 -3.23 5.85 4.48
N PHE A 30 -2.90 7.12 4.78
CA PHE A 30 -2.29 7.50 6.05
C PHE A 30 -3.22 7.18 7.24
N VAL A 31 -4.50 7.57 7.19
CA VAL A 31 -5.47 7.29 8.26
C VAL A 31 -5.62 5.78 8.48
N LEU A 32 -5.71 5.00 7.40
CA LEU A 32 -5.77 3.53 7.49
C LEU A 32 -4.50 2.96 8.14
N CYS A 33 -3.32 3.47 7.79
CA CYS A 33 -2.07 3.10 8.45
C CYS A 33 -2.10 3.39 9.94
N THR A 34 -2.60 4.56 10.34
CA THR A 34 -2.71 4.96 11.76
C THR A 34 -3.65 4.03 12.52
N LEU A 35 -4.79 3.66 11.95
CA LEU A 35 -5.72 2.71 12.57
C LEU A 35 -5.09 1.32 12.76
N LEU A 36 -4.31 0.87 11.78
CA LEU A 36 -3.56 -0.39 11.83
C LEU A 36 -2.28 -0.33 12.69
N ALA A 37 -1.95 0.82 13.28
CA ALA A 37 -0.91 0.95 14.30
C ALA A 37 -1.51 1.06 15.73
N GLY A 38 -2.84 1.05 15.85
CA GLY A 38 -3.54 1.22 17.13
C GLY A 38 -3.80 -0.09 17.88
N LYS A 39 -4.32 0.03 19.11
CA LYS A 39 -4.63 -1.11 19.99
C LYS A 39 -5.65 -2.11 19.42
N ARG A 40 -6.50 -1.68 18.49
CA ARG A 40 -7.54 -2.49 17.85
C ARG A 40 -7.13 -2.99 16.46
N LYS A 41 -5.82 -3.07 16.19
CA LYS A 41 -5.25 -3.47 14.90
C LYS A 41 -5.88 -4.73 14.31
N ALA A 42 -6.01 -5.81 15.09
CA ALA A 42 -6.58 -7.07 14.64
C ALA A 42 -8.01 -6.92 14.06
N GLU A 43 -8.88 -6.22 14.78
CA GLU A 43 -10.25 -5.96 14.35
C GLU A 43 -10.30 -5.08 13.09
N VAL A 44 -9.40 -4.09 12.99
CA VAL A 44 -9.27 -3.25 11.80
C VAL A 44 -8.78 -4.07 10.60
N GLN A 45 -7.81 -4.97 10.79
CA GLN A 45 -7.33 -5.88 9.74
C GLN A 45 -8.46 -6.77 9.22
N GLU A 46 -9.26 -7.37 10.11
CA GLU A 46 -10.41 -8.20 9.74
C GLU A 46 -11.48 -7.40 8.98
N ARG A 47 -11.81 -6.20 9.48
CA ARG A 47 -12.79 -5.30 8.83
C ARG A 47 -12.31 -4.89 7.44
N LEU A 48 -11.04 -4.53 7.28
CA LEU A 48 -10.48 -4.15 5.97
C LEU A 48 -10.44 -5.36 5.02
N ALA A 49 -10.08 -6.53 5.52
CA ALA A 49 -10.04 -7.76 4.73
C ALA A 49 -11.42 -8.22 4.24
N SER A 50 -12.46 -8.06 5.07
CA SER A 50 -13.86 -8.36 4.71
C SER A 50 -14.44 -7.35 3.72
N LEU A 51 -14.01 -6.08 3.79
CA LEU A 51 -14.35 -5.03 2.82
C LEU A 51 -13.55 -5.13 1.51
N GLY A 52 -12.67 -6.13 1.35
CA GLY A 52 -11.91 -6.32 0.11
C GLY A 52 -10.75 -5.35 -0.06
N ALA A 53 -10.15 -4.88 1.04
CA ALA A 53 -8.98 -4.01 0.98
C ALA A 53 -7.79 -4.66 0.25
N ILE A 54 -7.54 -5.96 0.47
CA ILE A 54 -6.42 -6.68 -0.17
C ILE A 54 -6.46 -6.58 -1.71
N PRO A 55 -7.52 -7.02 -2.40
CA PRO A 55 -7.58 -6.92 -3.85
C PRO A 55 -7.60 -5.47 -4.35
N LEU A 56 -8.08 -4.51 -3.56
CA LEU A 56 -7.99 -3.09 -3.91
C LEU A 56 -6.54 -2.61 -3.90
N LEU A 57 -5.79 -2.91 -2.84
CA LEU A 57 -4.40 -2.51 -2.68
C LEU A 57 -3.49 -3.17 -3.72
N GLN A 58 -3.75 -4.42 -4.10
CA GLN A 58 -3.07 -5.09 -5.22
C GLN A 58 -3.29 -4.33 -6.54
N ARG A 59 -4.55 -3.98 -6.87
CA ARG A 59 -4.83 -3.17 -8.07
C ARG A 59 -4.17 -1.79 -8.04
N MET A 60 -4.08 -1.16 -6.86
CA MET A 60 -3.36 0.10 -6.70
C MET A 60 -1.86 -0.08 -6.96
N PHE A 61 -1.28 -1.16 -6.45
CA PHE A 61 0.12 -1.52 -6.66
C PHE A 61 0.44 -1.74 -8.15
N ASP A 62 -0.41 -2.48 -8.86
CA ASP A 62 -0.20 -2.81 -10.28
C ASP A 62 -0.29 -1.59 -11.20
N ARG A 63 -1.12 -0.60 -10.83
CA ARG A 63 -1.30 0.65 -11.60
C ARG A 63 -0.21 1.67 -11.35
N MET A 64 0.64 1.44 -10.35
CA MET A 64 1.64 2.40 -9.93
C MET A 64 2.90 2.25 -10.77
N ASP A 65 3.42 3.37 -11.26
CA ASP A 65 4.72 3.36 -11.94
C ASP A 65 5.85 3.36 -10.89
N TRP A 66 6.43 2.19 -10.67
CA TRP A 66 7.52 1.95 -9.73
C TRP A 66 8.90 2.35 -10.28
N ARG A 67 9.03 2.57 -11.60
CA ARG A 67 10.30 2.86 -12.26
C ARG A 67 10.47 4.34 -12.58
N LYS A 68 9.38 5.11 -12.57
CA LYS A 68 9.40 6.56 -12.77
C LYS A 68 10.21 7.25 -11.68
N ALA A 69 11.32 7.86 -12.10
CA ALA A 69 12.06 8.79 -11.25
C ALA A 69 11.16 9.97 -10.86
N PRO A 70 11.33 10.56 -9.66
CA PRO A 70 10.66 11.79 -9.27
C PRO A 70 10.73 12.81 -10.41
N SER A 71 9.58 13.26 -10.92
CA SER A 71 9.57 14.29 -11.96
C SER A 71 10.26 15.55 -11.45
N ALA A 72 10.93 16.27 -12.36
CA ALA A 72 11.64 17.52 -12.10
C ALA A 72 10.81 18.49 -11.24
N PRO A 73 11.48 19.34 -10.43
CA PRO A 73 10.85 20.00 -9.31
C PRO A 73 9.74 20.96 -9.71
N LEU A 74 8.51 20.62 -9.35
CA LEU A 74 7.50 21.62 -9.03
C LEU A 74 8.05 22.48 -7.89
N GLU A 75 7.97 23.80 -8.06
CA GLU A 75 8.42 24.85 -7.14
C GLU A 75 8.27 24.42 -5.67
N ARG A 76 9.39 24.01 -5.07
CA ARG A 76 9.38 23.12 -3.90
C ARG A 76 9.11 23.89 -2.62
N LEU A 77 8.02 23.57 -1.95
CA LEU A 77 7.69 24.01 -0.58
C LEU A 77 8.80 23.70 0.44
N HIS A 78 9.72 22.77 0.13
CA HIS A 78 10.73 22.22 1.06
C HIS A 78 12.20 22.57 0.69
N GLY A 79 12.44 23.57 -0.16
CA GLY A 79 13.79 24.08 -0.43
C GLY A 79 14.63 23.23 -1.41
N PRO A 80 15.91 23.64 -1.63
CA PRO A 80 16.77 23.03 -2.64
C PRO A 80 17.12 21.57 -2.29
N GLY A 81 16.90 20.64 -3.23
CA GLY A 81 17.29 19.23 -3.08
C GLY A 81 16.23 18.26 -2.55
N CYS A 82 15.03 18.71 -2.14
CA CYS A 82 13.97 17.79 -1.69
C CYS A 82 13.36 17.01 -2.85
N GLU A 83 13.48 15.68 -2.86
CA GLU A 83 12.88 14.79 -3.88
C GLU A 83 11.41 14.44 -3.60
N CYS A 84 10.80 15.16 -2.65
CA CYS A 84 9.45 14.94 -2.19
C CYS A 84 8.45 15.28 -3.32
N ASN A 85 7.75 14.27 -3.80
CA ASN A 85 6.67 14.41 -4.77
C ASN A 85 5.45 13.61 -4.30
N PRO A 86 4.23 14.05 -4.67
CA PRO A 86 3.00 13.44 -4.15
C PRO A 86 2.81 11.99 -4.64
N GLU A 87 3.36 11.62 -5.79
CA GLU A 87 3.34 10.23 -6.28
C GLU A 87 4.21 9.33 -5.38
N SER A 88 5.38 9.80 -4.93
CA SER A 88 6.25 9.10 -3.99
C SER A 88 5.61 9.01 -2.61
N ALA A 89 4.90 10.06 -2.16
CA ALA A 89 4.12 9.98 -0.93
C ALA A 89 3.06 8.87 -1.02
N LEU A 90 2.37 8.77 -2.16
CA LEU A 90 1.38 7.70 -2.38
C LEU A 90 2.03 6.30 -2.37
N ARG A 91 3.16 6.11 -3.07
CA ARG A 91 3.96 4.87 -3.05
C ARG A 91 4.31 4.45 -1.61
N ILE A 92 4.86 5.39 -0.84
CA ILE A 92 5.28 5.13 0.55
C ILE A 92 4.09 4.76 1.43
N GLN A 93 2.97 5.49 1.34
CA GLN A 93 1.79 5.19 2.15
C GLN A 93 1.15 3.86 1.77
N LEU A 94 1.12 3.50 0.47
CA LEU A 94 0.62 2.20 0.02
C LEU A 94 1.44 1.05 0.61
N LEU A 95 2.78 1.13 0.51
CA LEU A 95 3.67 0.11 1.05
C LEU A 95 3.56 0.00 2.57
N ARG A 96 3.47 1.13 3.27
CA ARG A 96 3.26 1.15 4.72
C ARG A 96 1.94 0.51 5.12
N LEU A 97 0.87 0.78 4.37
CA LEU A 97 -0.43 0.18 4.61
C LEU A 97 -0.40 -1.34 4.42
N LEU A 98 0.20 -1.81 3.32
CA LEU A 98 0.36 -3.25 3.05
C LEU A 98 1.16 -3.94 4.16
N HIS A 99 2.26 -3.33 4.60
CA HIS A 99 3.07 -3.83 5.71
C HIS A 99 2.25 -3.93 6.99
N ASN A 100 1.54 -2.87 7.36
CA ASN A 100 0.74 -2.84 8.59
C ASN A 100 -0.46 -3.80 8.53
N LEU A 101 -1.09 -3.96 7.36
CA LEU A 101 -2.20 -4.87 7.14
C LEU A 101 -1.76 -6.34 7.22
N CYS A 102 -0.52 -6.63 6.86
CA CYS A 102 0.05 -7.99 6.83
C CYS A 102 1.05 -8.25 7.97
N ASP A 103 1.00 -7.43 9.02
CA ASP A 103 1.93 -7.56 10.14
C ASP A 103 1.74 -8.87 10.91
N ARG A 104 2.87 -9.44 11.36
CA ARG A 104 3.01 -10.83 11.83
C ARG A 104 2.45 -11.07 13.24
N GLU A 105 2.41 -10.04 14.09
CA GLU A 105 1.87 -10.18 15.46
C GLU A 105 0.36 -10.49 15.49
N PHE A 106 -0.34 -10.33 14.37
CA PHE A 106 -1.78 -10.55 14.23
C PHE A 106 -2.15 -11.43 13.03
N ASP A 107 -1.27 -12.35 12.63
CA ASP A 107 -1.48 -13.25 11.47
C ASP A 107 -2.48 -14.39 11.72
N HIS A 108 -3.33 -14.29 12.76
CA HIS A 108 -4.37 -15.29 13.05
C HIS A 108 -5.43 -15.38 11.95
N LEU A 109 -5.49 -14.37 11.07
CA LEU A 109 -6.43 -14.28 9.96
C LEU A 109 -5.86 -14.80 8.62
N GLY A 110 -4.58 -15.21 8.57
CA GLY A 110 -3.96 -15.71 7.35
C GLY A 110 -3.99 -14.72 6.18
N LEU A 111 -4.02 -13.41 6.45
CA LEU A 111 -4.20 -12.38 5.42
C LEU A 111 -3.08 -12.39 4.39
N LYS A 112 -1.87 -12.80 4.79
CA LYS A 112 -0.72 -12.97 3.89
C LYS A 112 -1.00 -14.01 2.81
N HIS A 113 -1.74 -15.08 3.11
CA HIS A 113 -2.14 -16.06 2.10
C HIS A 113 -3.04 -15.47 1.03
N ARG A 114 -3.81 -14.44 1.37
CA ARG A 114 -4.69 -13.77 0.42
C ARG A 114 -3.93 -12.81 -0.50
N LEU A 115 -2.67 -12.48 -0.20
CA LEU A 115 -1.80 -11.72 -1.11
C LEU A 115 -1.21 -12.58 -2.23
N VAL A 116 -1.12 -13.90 -2.03
CA VAL A 116 -0.52 -14.82 -2.99
C VAL A 116 -1.63 -15.54 -3.72
N SER A 117 -1.60 -15.55 -5.04
CA SER A 117 -2.57 -16.32 -5.82
C SER A 117 -2.33 -17.83 -5.65
N PRO A 118 -3.37 -18.66 -5.81
CA PRO A 118 -3.22 -20.12 -5.79
C PRO A 118 -2.21 -20.64 -6.82
N HIS A 119 -2.10 -19.96 -7.97
CA HIS A 119 -1.15 -20.30 -9.02
C HIS A 119 0.29 -19.99 -8.63
N GLU A 120 0.56 -18.88 -7.94
CA GLU A 120 1.89 -18.54 -7.42
C GLU A 120 2.32 -19.53 -6.33
N LEU A 121 1.37 -19.95 -5.47
CA LEU A 121 1.62 -21.01 -4.50
C LEU A 121 1.95 -22.34 -5.18
N SER A 122 1.24 -22.73 -6.24
CA SER A 122 1.49 -24.00 -6.93
C SER A 122 2.75 -23.98 -7.80
N SER A 123 3.09 -22.84 -8.38
CA SER A 123 4.24 -22.67 -9.30
C SER A 123 5.56 -22.52 -8.57
N ALA A 124 5.51 -22.26 -7.28
CA ALA A 124 6.70 -22.11 -6.49
C ALA A 124 7.37 -23.47 -6.26
N SER A 125 8.36 -23.74 -7.10
CA SER A 125 9.29 -24.85 -7.00
C SER A 125 9.92 -24.91 -5.60
N PRO A 126 10.22 -26.11 -5.05
CA PRO A 126 10.98 -26.25 -3.82
C PRO A 126 12.39 -25.66 -4.02
N CYS A 127 12.54 -24.40 -3.61
CA CYS A 127 13.80 -23.68 -3.54
C CYS A 127 13.97 -23.27 -2.08
N PRO A 128 15.14 -23.45 -1.45
CA PRO A 128 15.32 -23.19 -0.01
C PRO A 128 14.89 -21.78 0.44
N ALA A 129 15.09 -20.77 -0.42
CA ALA A 129 14.63 -19.41 -0.17
C ALA A 129 13.10 -19.27 -0.23
N HIS A 130 12.46 -20.03 -1.11
CA HIS A 130 11.01 -20.11 -1.22
C HIS A 130 10.41 -20.95 -0.09
N ASP A 131 11.09 -22.01 0.36
CA ASP A 131 10.68 -22.79 1.52
C ASP A 131 10.78 -21.94 2.80
N ALA A 132 11.80 -21.10 2.92
CA ALA A 132 11.88 -20.11 3.99
C ALA A 132 10.76 -19.06 3.92
N LEU A 133 10.42 -18.57 2.73
CA LEU A 133 9.28 -17.67 2.54
C LEU A 133 7.95 -18.36 2.83
N ARG A 134 7.76 -19.61 2.39
CA ARG A 134 6.62 -20.45 2.74
C ARG A 134 6.53 -20.64 4.24
N LEU A 135 7.62 -21.02 4.90
CA LEU A 135 7.68 -21.18 6.35
C LEU A 135 7.35 -19.84 7.05
N PHE A 136 7.85 -18.72 6.54
CA PHE A 136 7.60 -17.40 7.09
C PHE A 136 6.16 -16.88 6.87
N LEU A 137 5.54 -17.24 5.74
CA LEU A 137 4.18 -16.83 5.37
C LEU A 137 3.11 -17.79 5.90
N LEU A 138 3.42 -19.09 6.04
CA LEU A 138 2.49 -20.19 6.41
C LEU A 138 2.64 -20.65 7.86
N LEU A 139 3.65 -20.20 8.62
CA LEU A 139 3.61 -20.46 10.06
C LEU A 139 2.47 -19.66 10.67
N PRO A 140 1.53 -20.31 11.39
CA PRO A 140 0.58 -19.57 12.21
C PRO A 140 1.35 -18.68 13.18
N ALA A 141 0.90 -17.44 13.35
CA ALA A 141 1.39 -16.57 14.42
C ALA A 141 1.28 -17.35 15.74
N GLN A 142 2.41 -17.49 16.44
CA GLN A 142 2.42 -18.05 17.79
C GLN A 142 1.40 -17.27 18.62
N PRO A 143 0.45 -17.95 19.31
CA PRO A 143 -0.49 -17.25 20.16
C PRO A 143 0.28 -16.45 21.22
N PRO A 144 -0.24 -15.28 21.65
CA PRO A 144 0.43 -14.47 22.65
C PRO A 144 0.70 -15.33 23.90
N ALA A 145 1.95 -15.34 24.36
CA ALA A 145 2.43 -16.18 25.47
C ALA A 145 1.65 -15.99 26.79
N HIS A 146 0.80 -14.97 26.88
CA HIS A 146 -0.05 -14.67 28.03
C HIS A 146 -1.32 -15.54 28.13
N ALA A 147 -1.68 -16.33 27.11
CA ALA A 147 -2.86 -17.20 27.17
C ALA A 147 -2.62 -18.58 27.82
N ALA A 148 -1.37 -18.94 28.14
CA ALA A 148 -1.01 -20.25 28.70
C ALA A 148 -0.89 -20.28 30.23
N ALA A 149 -1.13 -19.16 30.91
CA ALA A 149 -1.07 -19.05 32.37
C ALA A 149 -2.48 -18.93 32.99
N ALA A 150 -3.34 -19.90 32.71
CA ALA A 150 -4.62 -20.06 33.40
C ALA A 150 -5.01 -21.53 33.41
N HIS A 151 -4.33 -22.33 34.24
CA HIS A 151 -4.85 -23.57 34.82
C HIS A 151 -4.13 -23.86 36.13
#